data_AF-A0AAJ4W6R0-F1
#
_entry.id   AF-A0AAJ4W6R0-F1
#
_cell.length_a   1.000
_cell.length_b   1.000
_cell.length_c   1.000
_cell.angle_alpha   90.00
_cell.angle_beta   90.00
_cell.angle_gamma   90.00
#
_symmetry.space_group_name_H-M   'P 1'
#
loop_
_entity.id
_entity.type
_entity.pdbx_description
1 polymer ?
#
loop_
_entity_poly.entity_id
_entity_poly.type
_entity_poly.pdbx_seq_one_letter_code
_entity_poly.pdbx_strand_id
1 'polypeptide(L)'
;MKYIYSLLVFFLFSIFSFGQTAINRTLPSVNSALHVEASDKGKGMLIPRLTQAQRNAIVTTQAEDGLTIYNIDEDCLNYWSKIDNQWKSVCGKTGKSEFTITDCNKIKVYGIYKDKTPLSNEHFITMEVDVKKIGTYSIMASSTPYNGYYYAISGEFLSTGKYTINVPAAGEPMNFGTDTFKVYLNDQDANGLEPACTFKVKVEDIRIKPDFRMRCGDTKVFGVYKLDQTLDQSHYIEVIIDAEASAMGATLVVQTNEVDGIYFKGSEEITKTRQTIRLQGYGVSNTTSVKNFTIKTNSTLTNAVCYVNVRVLIPRKKIVSIGTSPNGYGYNFSGRAASNKLVTEIRNYGNLPTSVIGYEGNMVIEDGSNSPSINSLKGWMEGSNPIDILIIGYSWTMNEAAAEVIGNYLLKGGVVLAYCESNAGMQTLMAKLTGGNTVKAQNGGTAGTLYRFSNIDDPILNGPFGDIRGKLWGEDASTTTTLVNVDTSSIMVYSDAYNWSTGTMTSKGGLTAFRHKDFNLIWTGDGGFNSNHAGASNTICPFKLDDNNYPIPKSSFGNGTNKSPVYNAIFTANAFAWALMQSEKNGINSNK
;
A
#
# COMPACT_ATOMS: atom_id res chain seq x y z
N MET A 1 -57.99 -50.07 103.81
CA MET A 1 -56.94 -51.04 103.41
C MET A 1 -56.14 -50.39 102.29
N LYS A 2 -54.94 -49.88 102.63
CA LYS A 2 -53.59 -50.41 102.26
C LYS A 2 -53.17 -50.14 100.79
N TYR A 3 -52.32 -49.11 100.66
CA TYR A 3 -51.11 -48.88 99.84
C TYR A 3 -50.86 -49.68 98.55
N ILE A 4 -50.26 -49.03 97.54
CA ILE A 4 -48.84 -49.23 97.12
C ILE A 4 -48.48 -48.28 95.96
N TYR A 5 -47.28 -47.69 96.04
CA TYR A 5 -46.62 -46.86 95.02
C TYR A 5 -46.00 -47.71 93.90
N SER A 6 -45.95 -47.18 92.67
CA SER A 6 -44.95 -47.61 91.68
C SER A 6 -44.45 -46.40 90.88
N LEU A 7 -43.14 -46.19 90.99
CA LEU A 7 -42.35 -45.12 90.38
C LEU A 7 -41.85 -45.63 89.00
N LEU A 8 -42.18 -44.94 87.91
CA LEU A 8 -41.61 -45.20 86.59
C LEU A 8 -40.96 -43.91 86.07
N VAL A 9 -39.62 -43.90 86.03
CA VAL A 9 -38.78 -42.83 85.47
C VAL A 9 -38.68 -43.03 83.96
N PHE A 10 -39.12 -42.04 83.18
CA PHE A 10 -38.98 -42.02 81.72
C PHE A 10 -37.98 -40.94 81.31
N PHE A 11 -36.87 -41.34 80.68
CA PHE A 11 -35.88 -40.45 80.05
C PHE A 11 -36.50 -39.79 78.82
N LEU A 12 -36.51 -38.45 78.77
CA LEU A 12 -36.88 -37.66 77.58
C LEU A 12 -35.66 -37.51 76.66
N PHE A 13 -35.66 -38.25 75.55
CA PHE A 13 -34.82 -37.93 74.38
C PHE A 13 -35.58 -36.92 73.51
N SER A 14 -35.09 -35.69 73.44
CA SER A 14 -35.60 -34.68 72.51
C SER A 14 -35.07 -34.97 71.11
N ILE A 15 -35.92 -35.48 70.22
CA ILE A 15 -35.62 -35.61 68.79
C ILE A 15 -36.02 -34.29 68.13
N PHE A 16 -35.05 -33.50 67.66
CA PHE A 16 -35.33 -32.34 66.81
C PHE A 16 -35.70 -32.83 65.41
N SER A 17 -36.98 -32.69 65.03
CA SER A 17 -37.43 -32.89 63.65
C SER A 17 -37.44 -31.55 62.93
N PHE A 18 -36.58 -31.38 61.93
CA PHE A 18 -36.65 -30.23 61.01
C PHE A 18 -37.66 -30.58 59.92
N GLY A 19 -38.81 -29.89 59.91
CA GLY A 19 -39.86 -30.14 58.93
C GLY A 19 -39.44 -29.66 57.53
N GLN A 20 -39.25 -30.60 56.60
CA GLN A 20 -39.27 -30.29 55.17
C GLN A 20 -40.72 -30.07 54.74
N THR A 21 -40.99 -28.99 54.01
CA THR A 21 -42.33 -28.67 53.51
C THR A 21 -42.48 -29.20 52.10
N ALA A 22 -43.49 -30.04 51.86
CA ALA A 22 -43.85 -30.51 50.53
C ALA A 22 -45.26 -30.04 50.17
N ILE A 23 -45.46 -29.58 48.93
CA ILE A 23 -46.78 -29.25 48.38
C ILE A 23 -47.09 -30.27 47.29
N ASN A 24 -48.20 -30.99 47.46
CA ASN A 24 -48.67 -32.08 46.58
C ASN A 24 -47.69 -33.26 46.41
N ARG A 25 -46.84 -33.50 47.41
CA ARG A 25 -45.93 -34.66 47.46
C ARG A 25 -45.81 -35.18 48.89
N THR A 26 -45.78 -36.50 49.08
CA THR A 26 -45.74 -37.12 50.42
C THR A 26 -44.34 -37.21 51.02
N LEU A 27 -43.30 -37.25 50.18
CA LEU A 27 -41.90 -37.23 50.60
C LEU A 27 -41.15 -36.13 49.83
N PRO A 28 -40.80 -35.00 50.48
CA PRO A 28 -39.93 -33.99 49.86
C PRO A 28 -38.57 -34.58 49.50
N SER A 29 -37.82 -33.87 48.65
CA SER A 29 -36.47 -34.33 48.31
C SER A 29 -35.61 -34.20 49.57
N VAL A 30 -34.75 -35.19 49.82
CA VAL A 30 -33.85 -35.18 50.99
C VAL A 30 -32.98 -33.93 51.06
N ASN A 31 -32.74 -33.28 49.90
CA ASN A 31 -31.94 -32.06 49.77
C ASN A 31 -32.77 -30.77 49.69
N SER A 32 -34.09 -30.81 49.91
CA SER A 32 -34.96 -29.63 49.78
C SER A 32 -35.68 -29.30 51.08
N ALA A 33 -35.61 -28.05 51.52
CA ALA A 33 -36.48 -27.54 52.59
C ALA A 33 -37.92 -27.28 52.09
N LEU A 34 -38.09 -26.98 50.80
CA LEU A 34 -39.37 -26.81 50.12
C LEU A 34 -39.39 -27.59 48.80
N HIS A 35 -40.32 -28.54 48.65
CA HIS A 35 -40.55 -29.28 47.40
C HIS A 35 -41.97 -28.99 46.90
N VAL A 36 -42.08 -28.36 45.73
CA VAL A 36 -43.37 -28.12 45.07
C VAL A 36 -43.48 -29.03 43.85
N GLU A 37 -44.47 -29.90 43.85
CA GLU A 37 -44.81 -30.74 42.70
C GLU A 37 -46.20 -30.37 42.19
N ALA A 38 -46.37 -30.27 40.88
CA ALA A 38 -47.68 -30.03 40.29
C ALA A 38 -48.49 -31.33 40.28
N SER A 39 -49.76 -31.28 40.69
CA SER A 39 -50.67 -32.43 40.60
C SER A 39 -50.98 -32.84 39.17
N ASP A 40 -50.92 -31.88 38.22
CA ASP A 40 -51.22 -32.05 36.79
C ASP A 40 -50.21 -31.29 35.90
N LYS A 41 -50.11 -31.68 34.62
CA LYS A 41 -49.31 -30.94 33.62
C LYS A 41 -49.95 -29.57 33.34
N GLY A 42 -49.23 -28.48 33.58
CA GLY A 42 -49.67 -27.11 33.26
C GLY A 42 -49.77 -26.12 34.44
N LYS A 43 -49.29 -26.48 35.64
CA LYS A 43 -49.17 -25.56 36.79
C LYS A 43 -47.70 -25.19 37.03
N GLY A 44 -47.45 -23.97 37.48
CA GLY A 44 -46.12 -23.45 37.84
C GLY A 44 -46.12 -22.72 39.19
N MET A 45 -44.97 -22.16 39.57
CA MET A 45 -44.80 -21.39 40.81
C MET A 45 -44.58 -19.91 40.49
N LEU A 46 -45.31 -19.03 41.18
CA LEU A 46 -45.01 -17.60 41.21
C LEU A 46 -44.18 -17.29 42.45
N ILE A 47 -43.03 -16.67 42.23
CA ILE A 47 -42.17 -16.12 43.29
C ILE A 47 -42.37 -14.60 43.42
N PRO A 48 -41.87 -13.93 44.47
CA PRO A 48 -42.03 -12.49 44.63
C PRO A 48 -41.62 -11.71 43.37
N ARG A 49 -42.52 -10.85 42.88
CA ARG A 49 -42.33 -10.04 41.67
C ARG A 49 -42.06 -8.60 42.06
N LEU A 50 -40.90 -8.06 41.69
CA LEU A 50 -40.42 -6.74 42.10
C LEU A 50 -39.91 -5.94 40.91
N THR A 51 -40.07 -4.62 40.93
CA THR A 51 -39.30 -3.71 40.06
C THR A 51 -37.82 -3.73 40.46
N GLN A 52 -36.95 -3.29 39.58
CA GLN A 52 -35.52 -3.15 39.84
C GLN A 52 -35.26 -2.19 41.01
N ALA A 53 -36.04 -1.12 41.15
CA ALA A 53 -35.95 -0.20 42.28
C ALA A 53 -36.32 -0.89 43.60
N GLN A 54 -37.42 -1.66 43.63
CA GLN A 54 -37.83 -2.43 44.81
C GLN A 54 -36.83 -3.53 45.16
N ARG A 55 -36.28 -4.23 44.17
CA ARG A 55 -35.20 -5.23 44.36
C ARG A 55 -33.96 -4.58 44.98
N ASN A 56 -33.52 -3.43 44.47
CA ASN A 56 -32.36 -2.70 44.98
C ASN A 56 -32.56 -2.15 46.40
N ALA A 57 -33.80 -1.99 46.85
CA ALA A 57 -34.11 -1.60 48.22
C ALA A 57 -34.02 -2.75 49.24
N ILE A 58 -33.90 -4.01 48.77
CA ILE A 58 -33.66 -5.16 49.65
C ILE A 58 -32.25 -5.04 50.22
N VAL A 59 -32.15 -4.99 51.55
CA VAL A 59 -30.85 -5.06 52.25
C VAL A 59 -30.34 -6.49 52.13
N THR A 60 -29.33 -6.70 51.28
CA THR A 60 -28.72 -8.00 51.06
C THR A 60 -27.35 -8.08 51.72
N THR A 61 -27.12 -9.18 52.43
CA THR A 61 -25.84 -9.55 53.03
C THR A 61 -25.39 -10.92 52.50
N GLN A 62 -24.37 -11.53 53.11
CA GLN A 62 -24.00 -12.89 52.74
C GLN A 62 -25.04 -13.95 53.17
N ALA A 63 -25.98 -13.61 54.06
CA ALA A 63 -27.02 -14.53 54.52
C ALA A 63 -28.09 -14.81 53.45
N GLU A 64 -28.28 -13.88 52.51
CA GLU A 64 -29.28 -13.95 51.45
C GLU A 64 -28.74 -14.65 50.18
N ASP A 65 -27.67 -15.44 50.28
CA ASP A 65 -27.13 -16.19 49.13
C ASP A 65 -28.19 -17.10 48.50
N GLY A 66 -28.44 -16.93 47.19
CA GLY A 66 -29.49 -17.65 46.47
C GLY A 66 -30.91 -17.09 46.64
N LEU A 67 -31.10 -15.96 47.35
CA LEU A 67 -32.39 -15.26 47.41
C LEU A 67 -32.87 -14.95 45.99
N THR A 68 -34.03 -15.50 45.61
CA THR A 68 -34.53 -15.44 44.23
C THR A 68 -35.84 -14.67 44.15
N ILE A 69 -35.93 -13.74 43.20
CA ILE A 69 -37.12 -12.93 42.88
C ILE A 69 -37.33 -12.91 41.36
N TYR A 70 -38.53 -12.54 40.92
CA TYR A 70 -38.78 -12.23 39.51
C TYR A 70 -38.77 -10.71 39.34
N ASN A 71 -37.78 -10.20 38.61
CA ASN A 71 -37.66 -8.78 38.32
C ASN A 71 -38.53 -8.43 37.11
N ILE A 72 -39.57 -7.63 37.32
CA ILE A 72 -40.54 -7.27 36.27
C ILE A 72 -40.00 -6.25 35.28
N ASP A 73 -38.96 -5.48 35.63
CA ASP A 73 -38.31 -4.55 34.70
C ASP A 73 -37.33 -5.29 33.78
N GLU A 74 -36.69 -6.34 34.30
CA GLU A 74 -35.84 -7.23 33.49
C GLU A 74 -36.61 -8.33 32.76
N ASP A 75 -37.87 -8.56 33.16
CA ASP A 75 -38.73 -9.69 32.80
C ASP A 75 -38.04 -11.05 33.01
N CYS A 76 -37.36 -11.19 34.16
CA CYS A 76 -36.49 -12.33 34.42
C CYS A 76 -36.33 -12.66 35.90
N LEU A 77 -35.99 -13.91 36.20
CA LEU A 77 -35.49 -14.31 37.52
C LEU A 77 -34.17 -13.59 37.85
N ASN A 78 -34.11 -12.99 39.02
CA ASN A 78 -32.87 -12.52 39.62
C ASN A 78 -32.58 -13.31 40.90
N TYR A 79 -31.31 -13.57 41.17
CA TYR A 79 -30.86 -14.14 42.44
C TYR A 79 -29.70 -13.33 43.03
N TRP A 80 -29.60 -13.28 44.36
CA TRP A 80 -28.45 -12.68 45.02
C TRP A 80 -27.27 -13.65 45.01
N SER A 81 -26.14 -13.23 44.41
CA SER A 81 -24.90 -14.01 44.40
C SER A 81 -23.99 -13.53 45.53
N LYS A 82 -23.71 -14.41 46.49
CA LYS A 82 -22.75 -14.13 47.56
C LYS A 82 -21.33 -13.90 47.03
N ILE A 83 -20.90 -14.68 46.04
CA ILE A 83 -19.53 -14.62 45.50
C ILE A 83 -19.29 -13.28 44.81
N ASP A 84 -20.28 -12.80 44.06
CA ASP A 84 -20.18 -11.55 43.30
C ASP A 84 -20.68 -10.32 44.06
N ASN A 85 -21.24 -10.51 45.27
CA ASN A 85 -21.87 -9.49 46.10
C ASN A 85 -22.84 -8.57 45.31
N GLN A 86 -23.64 -9.17 44.43
CA GLN A 86 -24.61 -8.45 43.59
C GLN A 86 -25.79 -9.34 43.19
N TRP A 87 -26.89 -8.72 42.77
CA TRP A 87 -27.97 -9.39 42.08
C TRP A 87 -27.51 -9.86 40.69
N LYS A 88 -27.77 -11.12 40.37
CA LYS A 88 -27.52 -11.74 39.06
C LYS A 88 -28.83 -12.07 38.39
N SER A 89 -28.86 -11.91 37.07
CA SER A 89 -30.01 -12.27 36.22
C SER A 89 -29.81 -13.65 35.61
N VAL A 90 -30.81 -14.53 35.69
CA VAL A 90 -30.72 -15.91 35.17
C VAL A 90 -30.82 -15.94 33.64
N CYS A 91 -31.44 -14.93 33.03
CA CYS A 91 -31.66 -14.86 31.58
C CYS A 91 -30.46 -14.30 30.83
N GLY A 92 -29.31 -14.15 31.47
CA GLY A 92 -28.08 -13.69 30.83
C GLY A 92 -28.09 -12.22 30.39
N LYS A 93 -29.07 -11.41 30.82
CA LYS A 93 -29.02 -9.96 30.63
C LYS A 93 -27.85 -9.41 31.45
N THR A 94 -26.76 -9.11 30.75
CA THR A 94 -25.61 -8.40 31.27
C THR A 94 -26.09 -7.03 31.77
N GLY A 95 -25.83 -6.69 33.04
CA GLY A 95 -26.24 -5.40 33.62
C GLY A 95 -25.55 -4.20 32.96
N LYS A 96 -25.65 -3.00 33.55
CA LYS A 96 -24.85 -1.85 33.10
C LYS A 96 -23.35 -2.20 33.14
N SER A 97 -22.61 -1.81 32.09
CA SER A 97 -21.17 -1.93 32.06
C SER A 97 -20.49 -0.98 33.04
N GLU A 98 -19.24 -1.26 33.37
CA GLU A 98 -18.35 -0.35 34.11
C GLU A 98 -17.15 -0.08 33.21
N PHE A 99 -16.96 1.19 32.84
CA PHE A 99 -15.90 1.62 31.93
C PHE A 99 -15.54 3.09 32.16
N THR A 100 -14.33 3.46 31.79
CA THR A 100 -13.83 4.85 31.85
C THR A 100 -13.17 5.23 30.54
N ILE A 101 -13.19 6.52 30.20
CA ILE A 101 -12.39 7.11 29.12
C ILE A 101 -10.94 7.13 29.60
N THR A 102 -10.03 6.57 28.80
CA THR A 102 -8.63 6.38 29.22
C THR A 102 -7.83 7.69 29.25
N ASP A 103 -8.19 8.65 28.39
CA ASP A 103 -7.54 9.97 28.32
C ASP A 103 -8.51 10.98 27.71
N CYS A 104 -9.01 11.92 28.53
CA CYS A 104 -9.93 12.96 28.07
C CYS A 104 -9.31 13.86 26.98
N ASN A 105 -7.97 14.01 26.94
CA ASN A 105 -7.30 14.86 25.95
C ASN A 105 -7.20 14.20 24.56
N LYS A 106 -7.50 12.91 24.46
CA LYS A 106 -7.51 12.16 23.19
C LYS A 106 -8.87 12.08 22.52
N ILE A 107 -9.89 12.72 23.09
CA ILE A 107 -11.19 12.85 22.41
C ILE A 107 -10.99 13.67 21.13
N LYS A 108 -11.27 13.06 19.98
CA LYS A 108 -11.16 13.71 18.67
C LYS A 108 -12.53 14.05 18.13
N VAL A 109 -12.69 15.26 17.61
CA VAL A 109 -13.91 15.74 16.95
C VAL A 109 -13.74 15.62 15.45
N TYR A 110 -14.74 15.05 14.78
CA TYR A 110 -14.82 14.91 13.33
C TYR A 110 -16.05 15.66 12.80
N GLY A 111 -15.93 16.19 11.59
CA GLY A 111 -16.93 17.03 10.93
C GLY A 111 -16.61 18.53 11.02
N ILE A 112 -17.19 19.32 10.11
CA ILE A 112 -17.13 20.79 10.12
C ILE A 112 -18.50 21.30 10.56
N TYR A 113 -18.57 21.78 11.80
CA TYR A 113 -19.82 22.25 12.40
C TYR A 113 -20.08 23.69 11.97
N LYS A 114 -21.29 23.96 11.49
CA LYS A 114 -21.74 25.30 11.08
C LYS A 114 -23.04 25.64 11.77
N ASP A 115 -23.23 26.91 12.12
CA ASP A 115 -24.52 27.34 12.64
C ASP A 115 -25.62 27.18 11.59
N LYS A 116 -26.83 26.85 12.04
CA LYS A 116 -28.05 26.67 11.24
C LYS A 116 -27.93 25.59 10.16
N THR A 117 -27.05 24.62 10.37
CA THR A 117 -26.84 23.49 9.44
C THR A 117 -27.07 22.16 10.17
N PRO A 118 -28.03 21.33 9.74
CA PRO A 118 -28.24 20.01 10.33
C PRO A 118 -26.98 19.14 10.25
N LEU A 119 -26.68 18.45 11.34
CA LEU A 119 -25.55 17.52 11.38
C LEU A 119 -25.87 16.22 10.61
N SER A 120 -24.81 15.60 10.10
CA SER A 120 -24.83 14.34 9.35
C SER A 120 -23.98 13.28 10.05
N ASN A 121 -23.90 12.08 9.45
CA ASN A 121 -23.02 11.00 9.88
C ASN A 121 -21.50 11.32 9.84
N GLU A 122 -21.09 12.42 9.19
CA GLU A 122 -19.70 12.90 9.20
C GLU A 122 -19.33 13.59 10.53
N HIS A 123 -20.33 13.92 11.35
CA HIS A 123 -20.16 14.61 12.62
C HIS A 123 -20.19 13.61 13.76
N PHE A 124 -19.03 13.34 14.35
CA PHE A 124 -18.90 12.39 15.46
C PHE A 124 -17.66 12.70 16.29
N ILE A 125 -17.57 12.10 17.47
CA ILE A 125 -16.34 12.06 18.26
C ILE A 125 -15.81 10.63 18.35
N THR A 126 -14.48 10.50 18.54
CA THR A 126 -13.86 9.23 18.92
C THR A 126 -13.22 9.34 20.29
N MET A 127 -13.39 8.32 21.12
CA MET A 127 -12.74 8.21 22.43
C MET A 127 -12.26 6.78 22.69
N GLU A 128 -11.14 6.64 23.39
CA GLU A 128 -10.66 5.36 23.90
C GLU A 128 -11.25 5.12 25.30
N VAL A 129 -11.88 3.96 25.50
CA VAL A 129 -12.45 3.54 26.78
C VAL A 129 -11.81 2.23 27.26
N ASP A 130 -11.73 2.05 28.58
CA ASP A 130 -11.26 0.83 29.24
C ASP A 130 -12.42 0.20 30.02
N VAL A 131 -12.88 -0.94 29.53
CA VAL A 131 -14.05 -1.66 30.04
C VAL A 131 -13.61 -2.64 31.12
N LYS A 132 -14.09 -2.41 32.34
CA LYS A 132 -13.85 -3.24 33.53
C LYS A 132 -14.93 -4.29 33.73
N LYS A 133 -16.15 -4.03 33.26
CA LYS A 133 -17.28 -4.95 33.35
C LYS A 133 -18.08 -4.94 32.05
N ILE A 134 -18.30 -6.14 31.51
CA ILE A 134 -19.20 -6.36 30.36
C ILE A 134 -20.63 -5.91 30.70
N GLY A 135 -21.39 -5.49 29.70
CA GLY A 135 -22.71 -4.91 29.94
C GLY A 135 -23.16 -3.88 28.93
N THR A 136 -24.41 -3.46 29.05
CA THR A 136 -24.95 -2.37 28.25
C THR A 136 -24.33 -1.04 28.67
N TYR A 137 -24.02 -0.17 27.70
CA TYR A 137 -23.51 1.18 27.93
C TYR A 137 -24.37 2.25 27.25
N SER A 138 -24.37 3.46 27.81
CA SER A 138 -24.79 4.70 27.16
C SER A 138 -23.71 5.76 27.31
N ILE A 139 -23.46 6.53 26.24
CA ILE A 139 -22.58 7.69 26.25
C ILE A 139 -23.37 8.86 25.69
N MET A 140 -23.41 9.97 26.41
CA MET A 140 -24.06 11.20 25.98
C MET A 140 -23.14 12.39 26.19
N ALA A 141 -23.19 13.39 25.31
CA ALA A 141 -22.56 14.68 25.55
C ALA A 141 -23.43 15.82 25.02
N SER A 142 -23.62 16.85 25.83
CA SER A 142 -24.36 18.07 25.48
C SER A 142 -23.52 19.30 25.81
N SER A 143 -23.71 20.38 25.04
CA SER A 143 -23.01 21.64 25.29
C SER A 143 -23.62 22.42 26.44
N THR A 144 -22.80 23.22 27.13
CA THR A 144 -23.25 24.18 28.15
C THR A 144 -22.64 25.56 27.86
N PRO A 145 -23.44 26.60 27.52
CA PRO A 145 -24.89 26.56 27.27
C PRO A 145 -25.26 25.65 26.08
N TYR A 146 -26.49 25.13 26.07
CA TYR A 146 -26.94 24.25 24.99
C TYR A 146 -27.04 25.01 23.66
N ASN A 147 -26.44 24.45 22.62
CA ASN A 147 -26.36 25.06 21.30
C ASN A 147 -27.09 24.28 20.20
N GLY A 148 -28.06 23.41 20.55
CA GLY A 148 -28.95 22.78 19.55
C GLY A 148 -28.49 21.42 19.00
N TYR A 149 -27.38 20.89 19.49
CA TYR A 149 -26.87 19.57 19.11
C TYR A 149 -26.21 18.83 20.28
N TYR A 150 -26.10 17.52 20.13
CA TYR A 150 -25.59 16.61 21.16
C TYR A 150 -24.94 15.38 20.51
N TYR A 151 -24.21 14.62 21.32
CA TYR A 151 -23.65 13.32 20.96
C TYR A 151 -24.34 12.26 21.79
N ALA A 152 -24.74 11.14 21.18
CA ALA A 152 -25.33 10.03 21.91
C ALA A 152 -25.07 8.70 21.22
N ILE A 153 -24.75 7.67 22.00
CA ILE A 153 -24.72 6.28 21.55
C ILE A 153 -25.05 5.34 22.71
N SER A 154 -25.62 4.18 22.39
CA SER A 154 -25.80 3.08 23.32
C SER A 154 -25.42 1.75 22.66
N GLY A 155 -24.95 0.79 23.45
CA GLY A 155 -24.58 -0.54 22.96
C GLY A 155 -24.30 -1.51 24.09
N GLU A 156 -23.58 -2.60 23.79
CA GLU A 156 -23.15 -3.60 24.77
C GLU A 156 -21.68 -3.95 24.58
N PHE A 157 -20.95 -4.05 25.70
CA PHE A 157 -19.60 -4.62 25.73
C PHE A 157 -19.68 -6.12 26.02
N LEU A 158 -19.17 -6.93 25.08
CA LEU A 158 -19.17 -8.39 25.18
C LEU A 158 -17.90 -8.98 25.82
N SER A 159 -16.85 -8.17 25.96
CA SER A 159 -15.63 -8.51 26.69
C SER A 159 -15.00 -7.28 27.34
N THR A 160 -14.15 -7.50 28.34
CA THR A 160 -13.35 -6.44 28.97
C THR A 160 -12.17 -6.05 28.06
N GLY A 161 -11.59 -4.86 28.30
CA GLY A 161 -10.43 -4.37 27.54
C GLY A 161 -10.63 -2.97 27.00
N LYS A 162 -9.71 -2.56 26.12
CA LYS A 162 -9.73 -1.21 25.52
C LYS A 162 -10.49 -1.20 24.20
N TYR A 163 -11.34 -0.20 24.03
CA TYR A 163 -12.14 0.01 22.82
C TYR A 163 -12.03 1.45 22.35
N THR A 164 -12.08 1.66 21.03
CA THR A 164 -12.34 2.97 20.44
C THR A 164 -13.82 3.07 20.09
N ILE A 165 -14.51 4.06 20.65
CA ILE A 165 -15.94 4.28 20.44
C ILE A 165 -16.15 5.51 19.54
N ASN A 166 -16.95 5.34 18.49
CA ASN A 166 -17.42 6.43 17.64
C ASN A 166 -18.80 6.87 18.12
N VAL A 167 -18.93 8.10 18.63
CA VAL A 167 -20.21 8.65 19.11
C VAL A 167 -20.73 9.66 18.09
N PRO A 168 -21.83 9.35 17.36
CA PRO A 168 -22.39 10.26 16.37
C PRO A 168 -22.99 11.50 17.04
N ALA A 169 -22.93 12.61 16.32
CA ALA A 169 -23.62 13.85 16.68
C ALA A 169 -25.01 13.89 16.03
N ALA A 170 -25.96 14.56 16.67
CA ALA A 170 -27.28 14.82 16.14
C ALA A 170 -27.75 16.23 16.53
N GLY A 171 -28.61 16.82 15.69
CA GLY A 171 -29.17 18.16 15.90
C GLY A 171 -28.67 19.18 14.87
N GLU A 172 -28.86 20.46 15.20
CA GLU A 172 -28.49 21.60 14.36
C GLU A 172 -27.90 22.70 15.27
N PRO A 173 -26.61 23.05 15.12
CA PRO A 173 -26.01 24.11 15.92
C PRO A 173 -26.73 25.44 15.72
N MET A 174 -27.12 26.13 16.78
CA MET A 174 -27.90 27.37 16.67
C MET A 174 -27.03 28.62 16.45
N ASN A 175 -25.89 28.69 17.13
CA ASN A 175 -24.99 29.83 17.12
C ASN A 175 -23.56 29.39 16.77
N PHE A 176 -22.82 30.26 16.09
CA PHE A 176 -21.39 30.06 15.87
C PHE A 176 -20.60 30.41 17.14
N GLY A 177 -19.43 29.80 17.32
CA GLY A 177 -18.61 29.98 18.52
C GLY A 177 -17.80 28.73 18.87
N THR A 178 -17.30 28.68 20.11
CA THR A 178 -16.69 27.46 20.66
C THR A 178 -17.58 26.90 21.75
N ASP A 179 -18.16 25.75 21.49
CA ASP A 179 -18.98 25.04 22.45
C ASP A 179 -18.13 24.11 23.31
N THR A 180 -18.43 24.07 24.61
CA THR A 180 -17.82 23.12 25.54
C THR A 180 -18.83 22.04 25.88
N PHE A 181 -18.44 20.78 25.64
CA PHE A 181 -19.22 19.59 25.90
C PHE A 181 -18.71 18.88 27.13
N LYS A 182 -19.63 18.26 27.86
CA LYS A 182 -19.36 17.34 28.97
C LYS A 182 -19.87 15.95 28.62
N VAL A 183 -19.07 14.92 28.85
CA VAL A 183 -19.40 13.52 28.54
C VAL A 183 -19.97 12.82 29.78
N TYR A 184 -21.13 12.19 29.61
CA TYR A 184 -21.81 11.36 30.60
C TYR A 184 -21.71 9.89 30.21
N LEU A 185 -21.24 9.05 31.14
CA LEU A 185 -21.14 7.60 30.96
C LEU A 185 -22.23 6.94 31.81
N ASN A 186 -23.14 6.17 31.19
CA ASN A 186 -24.25 5.51 31.90
C ASN A 186 -25.06 6.48 32.79
N ASP A 187 -25.28 7.69 32.28
CA ASP A 187 -25.98 8.82 32.93
C ASP A 187 -25.22 9.45 34.13
N GLN A 188 -23.93 9.14 34.29
CA GLN A 188 -23.10 9.69 35.39
C GLN A 188 -22.26 10.89 34.93
N ASP A 189 -22.23 11.94 35.76
CA ASP A 189 -21.33 13.10 35.63
C ASP A 189 -19.94 12.79 36.22
N ALA A 190 -19.35 11.68 35.80
CA ALA A 190 -18.06 11.20 36.26
C ALA A 190 -17.42 10.27 35.22
N ASN A 191 -16.09 10.22 35.23
CA ASN A 191 -15.29 9.24 34.50
C ASN A 191 -14.71 8.21 35.47
N GLY A 192 -15.57 7.39 36.05
CA GLY A 192 -15.20 6.52 37.18
C GLY A 192 -15.05 7.34 38.47
N LEU A 193 -13.84 7.37 39.03
CA LEU A 193 -13.53 8.18 40.22
C LEU A 193 -13.09 9.61 39.87
N GLU A 194 -12.87 9.90 38.58
CA GLU A 194 -12.44 11.19 38.07
C GLU A 194 -13.64 12.04 37.60
N PRO A 195 -13.49 13.38 37.47
CA PRO A 195 -14.51 14.23 36.87
C PRO A 195 -14.86 13.80 35.44
N ALA A 196 -16.09 14.11 35.00
CA ALA A 196 -16.51 13.91 33.61
C ALA A 196 -15.55 14.58 32.62
N CYS A 197 -15.21 13.88 31.54
CA CYS A 197 -14.39 14.46 30.48
C CYS A 197 -15.12 15.62 29.79
N THR A 198 -14.36 16.62 29.38
CA THR A 198 -14.86 17.72 28.55
C THR A 198 -14.08 17.83 27.26
N PHE A 199 -14.73 18.32 26.20
CA PHE A 199 -14.11 18.61 24.92
C PHE A 199 -14.74 19.86 24.29
N LYS A 200 -14.09 20.45 23.30
CA LYS A 200 -14.56 21.66 22.63
C LYS A 200 -14.86 21.39 21.15
N VAL A 201 -15.90 22.05 20.65
CA VAL A 201 -16.28 22.02 19.23
C VAL A 201 -16.36 23.45 18.73
N LYS A 202 -15.64 23.77 17.67
CA LYS A 202 -15.77 25.07 16.98
C LYS A 202 -16.94 24.97 16.00
N VAL A 203 -17.96 25.78 16.20
CA VAL A 203 -19.07 25.98 15.27
C VAL A 203 -18.76 27.22 14.43
N GLU A 204 -18.60 27.03 13.13
CA GLU A 204 -18.31 28.09 12.16
C GLU A 204 -19.55 28.91 11.84
N ASP A 205 -19.32 30.20 11.52
CA ASP A 205 -20.35 31.09 10.99
C ASP A 205 -20.63 30.74 9.54
N ILE A 206 -21.84 30.26 9.24
CA ILE A 206 -22.29 29.87 7.91
C ILE A 206 -22.15 30.99 6.87
N ARG A 207 -22.07 32.26 7.30
CA ARG A 207 -21.89 33.43 6.42
C ARG A 207 -20.46 33.54 5.90
N ILE A 208 -19.46 33.01 6.60
CA ILE A 208 -18.07 33.00 6.16
C ILE A 208 -17.88 31.79 5.24
N LYS A 209 -17.68 32.03 3.95
CA LYS A 209 -17.51 30.99 2.94
C LYS A 209 -16.03 30.75 2.64
N PRO A 210 -15.61 29.51 2.35
CA PRO A 210 -14.23 29.19 1.97
C PRO A 210 -13.95 29.63 0.52
N ASP A 211 -13.89 30.93 0.31
CA ASP A 211 -13.77 31.55 -1.01
C ASP A 211 -12.30 31.71 -1.38
N PHE A 212 -11.77 30.79 -2.19
CA PHE A 212 -10.37 30.77 -2.60
C PHE A 212 -10.17 30.14 -4.00
N ARG A 213 -8.98 30.35 -4.56
CA ARG A 213 -8.53 29.72 -5.81
C ARG A 213 -7.24 28.95 -5.56
N MET A 214 -7.13 27.75 -6.14
CA MET A 214 -5.87 26.98 -6.10
C MET A 214 -4.89 27.48 -7.17
N ARG A 215 -3.61 27.59 -6.81
CA ARG A 215 -2.51 27.84 -7.76
C ARG A 215 -1.93 26.50 -8.21
N CYS A 216 -2.59 25.86 -9.18
CA CYS A 216 -2.24 24.50 -9.61
C CYS A 216 -0.77 24.35 -10.04
N GLY A 217 -0.20 25.36 -10.72
CA GLY A 217 1.20 25.33 -11.18
C GLY A 217 2.25 25.36 -10.06
N ASP A 218 1.86 25.76 -8.84
CA ASP A 218 2.73 25.79 -7.67
C ASP A 218 2.61 24.52 -6.81
N THR A 219 1.74 23.58 -7.19
CA THR A 219 1.51 22.34 -6.42
C THR A 219 2.73 21.44 -6.48
N LYS A 220 3.17 20.92 -5.33
CA LYS A 220 4.36 20.08 -5.21
C LYS A 220 4.08 18.79 -4.47
N VAL A 221 4.61 17.68 -4.99
CA VAL A 221 4.57 16.36 -4.33
C VAL A 221 5.85 16.16 -3.55
N PHE A 222 5.71 15.67 -2.32
CA PHE A 222 6.80 15.30 -1.44
C PHE A 222 6.68 13.84 -1.02
N GLY A 223 7.84 13.22 -0.76
CA GLY A 223 7.96 11.81 -0.37
C GLY A 223 8.59 10.95 -1.45
N VAL A 224 9.07 9.77 -1.03
CA VAL A 224 9.62 8.74 -1.90
C VAL A 224 8.68 7.54 -1.86
N TYR A 225 7.85 7.40 -2.90
CA TYR A 225 6.78 6.42 -2.93
C TYR A 225 7.32 5.08 -3.40
N LYS A 226 7.09 4.03 -2.61
CA LYS A 226 7.54 2.67 -2.90
C LYS A 226 6.36 1.72 -3.01
N LEU A 227 6.58 0.64 -3.76
CA LEU A 227 5.62 -0.45 -3.91
C LEU A 227 5.33 -1.10 -2.55
N ASP A 228 4.07 -1.41 -2.30
CA ASP A 228 3.59 -2.12 -1.11
C ASP A 228 3.95 -1.43 0.23
N GLN A 229 4.29 -0.14 0.19
CA GLN A 229 4.58 0.66 1.37
C GLN A 229 3.38 1.54 1.74
N THR A 230 2.95 1.44 3.01
CA THR A 230 1.98 2.38 3.58
C THR A 230 2.54 3.79 3.62
N LEU A 231 1.76 4.76 3.12
CA LEU A 231 2.14 6.16 3.19
C LEU A 231 2.19 6.66 4.64
N ASP A 232 3.22 7.44 4.94
CA ASP A 232 3.49 8.04 6.25
C ASP A 232 3.61 9.57 6.16
N GLN A 233 4.00 10.23 7.25
CA GLN A 233 4.16 11.69 7.33
C GLN A 233 5.22 12.28 6.38
N SER A 234 6.03 11.49 5.69
CA SER A 234 6.92 12.01 4.64
C SER A 234 6.22 12.17 3.29
N HIS A 235 5.05 11.57 3.12
CA HIS A 235 4.27 11.56 1.88
C HIS A 235 3.15 12.60 1.93
N TYR A 236 3.32 13.70 1.20
CA TYR A 236 2.33 14.77 1.20
C TYR A 236 2.39 15.60 -0.08
N ILE A 237 1.34 16.40 -0.30
CA ILE A 237 1.25 17.37 -1.38
C ILE A 237 1.09 18.75 -0.77
N GLU A 238 1.86 19.74 -1.23
CA GLU A 238 1.64 21.15 -0.91
C GLU A 238 0.82 21.80 -2.02
N VAL A 239 -0.30 22.43 -1.64
CA VAL A 239 -1.14 23.23 -2.53
C VAL A 239 -1.12 24.67 -2.03
N ILE A 240 -0.83 25.61 -2.92
CA ILE A 240 -0.95 27.04 -2.61
C ILE A 240 -2.33 27.52 -3.03
N ILE A 241 -2.99 28.26 -2.15
CA ILE A 241 -4.27 28.92 -2.42
C ILE A 241 -4.15 30.44 -2.31
N ASP A 242 -4.95 31.15 -3.11
CA ASP A 242 -5.22 32.57 -2.97
C ASP A 242 -6.69 32.73 -2.50
N ALA A 243 -6.90 33.11 -1.24
CA ALA A 243 -8.21 33.31 -0.60
C ALA A 243 -8.65 34.78 -0.63
N GLU A 244 -9.96 35.01 -0.76
CA GLU A 244 -10.55 36.33 -0.56
C GLU A 244 -10.48 36.73 0.91
N ALA A 245 -10.43 38.04 1.19
CA ALA A 245 -10.41 38.55 2.56
C ALA A 245 -11.67 38.16 3.35
N SER A 246 -12.81 37.93 2.68
CA SER A 246 -14.06 37.45 3.28
C SER A 246 -14.02 35.99 3.73
N ALA A 247 -13.01 35.21 3.30
CA ALA A 247 -12.87 33.80 3.63
C ALA A 247 -12.06 33.56 4.93
N MET A 248 -11.52 34.61 5.56
CA MET A 248 -10.72 34.47 6.77
C MET A 248 -11.54 33.82 7.90
N GLY A 249 -10.98 32.78 8.51
CA GLY A 249 -11.63 32.00 9.57
C GLY A 249 -12.50 30.84 9.08
N ALA A 250 -12.77 30.72 7.77
CA ALA A 250 -13.42 29.55 7.18
C ALA A 250 -12.47 28.35 7.14
N THR A 251 -13.02 27.13 7.25
CA THR A 251 -12.22 25.92 7.04
C THR A 251 -12.03 25.62 5.56
N LEU A 252 -10.77 25.55 5.16
CA LEU A 252 -10.28 25.06 3.87
C LEU A 252 -10.16 23.54 3.93
N VAL A 253 -10.81 22.83 3.00
CA VAL A 253 -10.66 21.38 2.81
C VAL A 253 -10.20 21.11 1.39
N VAL A 254 -9.12 20.35 1.26
CA VAL A 254 -8.55 19.97 -0.03
C VAL A 254 -8.24 18.48 0.02
N GLN A 255 -8.66 17.74 -0.99
CA GLN A 255 -8.41 16.31 -1.09
C GLN A 255 -8.26 15.86 -2.54
N THR A 256 -7.63 14.73 -2.75
CA THR A 256 -7.56 14.07 -4.05
C THR A 256 -8.62 12.99 -4.18
N ASN A 257 -8.89 12.53 -5.40
CA ASN A 257 -9.51 11.22 -5.57
C ASN A 257 -8.55 10.10 -5.13
N GLU A 258 -9.08 8.91 -4.87
CA GLU A 258 -8.24 7.73 -4.70
C GLU A 258 -7.81 7.19 -6.06
N VAL A 259 -6.53 6.84 -6.18
CA VAL A 259 -5.95 6.21 -7.37
C VAL A 259 -5.04 5.11 -6.89
N ASP A 260 -5.31 3.87 -7.27
CA ASP A 260 -4.45 2.72 -6.94
C ASP A 260 -4.19 2.58 -5.43
N GLY A 261 -5.25 2.70 -4.62
CA GLY A 261 -5.19 2.49 -3.17
C GLY A 261 -4.56 3.62 -2.37
N ILE A 262 -4.12 4.72 -3.00
CA ILE A 262 -3.57 5.89 -2.32
C ILE A 262 -4.40 7.16 -2.60
N TYR A 263 -4.42 8.05 -1.62
CA TYR A 263 -5.07 9.37 -1.70
C TYR A 263 -4.43 10.35 -0.71
N PHE A 264 -4.74 11.63 -0.89
CA PHE A 264 -4.23 12.75 -0.11
C PHE A 264 -5.36 13.65 0.36
N LYS A 265 -5.30 14.14 1.60
CA LYS A 265 -6.25 15.11 2.15
C LYS A 265 -5.62 16.05 3.18
N GLY A 266 -6.14 17.27 3.25
CA GLY A 266 -5.75 18.29 4.21
C GLY A 266 -6.95 19.16 4.58
N SER A 267 -6.98 19.62 5.83
CA SER A 267 -8.00 20.54 6.33
C SER A 267 -7.37 21.51 7.33
N GLU A 268 -7.57 22.81 7.15
CA GLU A 268 -7.06 23.85 8.04
C GLU A 268 -7.91 25.13 7.95
N GLU A 269 -7.72 26.05 8.88
CA GLU A 269 -8.39 27.36 8.85
C GLU A 269 -7.66 28.31 7.88
N ILE A 270 -8.42 29.09 7.10
CA ILE A 270 -7.86 30.16 6.28
C ILE A 270 -7.49 31.33 7.19
N THR A 271 -6.19 31.59 7.33
CA THR A 271 -5.64 32.67 8.17
C THR A 271 -4.92 33.75 7.37
N LYS A 272 -4.67 33.49 6.08
CA LYS A 272 -3.95 34.38 5.16
C LYS A 272 -4.62 34.36 3.78
N THR A 273 -4.58 35.49 3.09
CA THR A 273 -5.02 35.60 1.69
C THR A 273 -4.15 34.78 0.74
N ARG A 274 -2.90 34.46 1.11
CA ARG A 274 -2.09 33.43 0.46
C ARG A 274 -1.64 32.41 1.50
N GLN A 275 -2.03 31.16 1.30
CA GLN A 275 -1.80 30.09 2.26
C GLN A 275 -1.36 28.82 1.53
N THR A 276 -0.41 28.10 2.13
CA THR A 276 0.00 26.78 1.68
C THR A 276 -0.64 25.75 2.60
N ILE A 277 -1.45 24.88 2.02
CA ILE A 277 -2.02 23.73 2.73
C ILE A 277 -1.23 22.47 2.40
N ARG A 278 -1.00 21.65 3.41
CA ARG A 278 -0.40 20.32 3.27
C ARG A 278 -1.48 19.23 3.25
N LEU A 279 -1.48 18.42 2.19
CA LEU A 279 -2.34 17.25 2.05
C LEU A 279 -1.54 16.01 2.43
N GLN A 280 -1.87 15.41 3.57
CA GLN A 280 -1.24 14.17 4.03
C GLN A 280 -1.66 13.00 3.14
N GLY A 281 -0.70 12.16 2.75
CA GLY A 281 -0.94 10.93 2.00
C GLY A 281 -1.36 9.76 2.88
N TYR A 282 -2.23 8.90 2.35
CA TYR A 282 -2.77 7.71 2.98
C TYR A 282 -2.86 6.56 1.97
N GLY A 283 -2.88 5.33 2.49
CA GLY A 283 -3.08 4.12 1.69
C GLY A 283 -1.77 3.41 1.32
N VAL A 284 -1.88 2.47 0.38
CA VAL A 284 -0.80 1.62 -0.13
C VAL A 284 -1.01 1.46 -1.64
N SER A 285 0.06 1.63 -2.42
CA SER A 285 0.03 1.39 -3.87
C SER A 285 0.77 0.10 -4.20
N ASN A 286 0.16 -0.73 -5.05
CA ASN A 286 0.69 -2.05 -5.44
C ASN A 286 1.14 -2.09 -6.90
N THR A 287 1.23 -0.93 -7.58
CA THR A 287 1.77 -0.84 -8.93
C THR A 287 2.67 0.38 -9.13
N THR A 288 3.67 0.26 -10.00
CA THR A 288 4.69 1.29 -10.27
C THR A 288 4.31 2.31 -11.35
N SER A 289 3.06 2.27 -11.85
CA SER A 289 2.60 3.23 -12.84
C SER A 289 2.50 4.64 -12.24
N VAL A 290 2.74 5.68 -13.04
CA VAL A 290 2.49 7.06 -12.61
C VAL A 290 1.01 7.23 -12.29
N LYS A 291 0.71 7.81 -11.13
CA LYS A 291 -0.65 8.02 -10.60
C LYS A 291 -1.05 9.46 -10.83
N ASN A 292 -2.14 9.67 -11.58
CA ASN A 292 -2.64 10.99 -11.91
C ASN A 292 -3.82 11.32 -10.99
N PHE A 293 -3.61 12.24 -10.05
CA PHE A 293 -4.62 12.68 -9.10
C PHE A 293 -5.34 13.93 -9.57
N THR A 294 -6.62 14.00 -9.24
CA THR A 294 -7.50 15.16 -9.34
C THR A 294 -7.68 15.74 -7.95
N ILE A 295 -7.33 17.00 -7.76
CA ILE A 295 -7.53 17.73 -6.50
C ILE A 295 -8.91 18.40 -6.50
N LYS A 296 -9.71 18.09 -5.48
CA LYS A 296 -11.03 18.64 -5.18
C LYS A 296 -10.96 19.47 -3.91
N THR A 297 -11.82 20.49 -3.82
CA THR A 297 -11.87 21.38 -2.66
C THR A 297 -13.31 21.70 -2.26
N ASN A 298 -13.47 22.30 -1.09
CA ASN A 298 -14.75 22.84 -0.62
C ASN A 298 -14.98 24.30 -1.02
N SER A 299 -14.16 24.88 -1.93
CA SER A 299 -14.31 26.30 -2.26
C SER A 299 -15.60 26.61 -2.99
N THR A 300 -16.18 27.77 -2.73
CA THR A 300 -17.38 28.23 -3.47
C THR A 300 -17.05 29.10 -4.68
N LEU A 301 -15.81 29.59 -4.80
CA LEU A 301 -15.38 30.44 -5.92
C LEU A 301 -14.87 29.69 -7.15
N THR A 302 -14.40 28.46 -6.98
CA THR A 302 -13.72 27.75 -8.07
C THR A 302 -14.13 26.30 -8.16
N ASN A 303 -14.41 25.88 -9.39
CA ASN A 303 -14.48 24.48 -9.79
C ASN A 303 -13.14 23.98 -10.36
N ALA A 304 -12.05 24.75 -10.19
CA ALA A 304 -10.75 24.42 -10.75
C ALA A 304 -10.28 23.05 -10.25
N VAL A 305 -9.98 22.18 -11.21
CA VAL A 305 -9.43 20.85 -10.97
C VAL A 305 -7.93 20.95 -11.17
N CYS A 306 -7.15 20.88 -10.10
CA CYS A 306 -5.70 20.73 -10.23
C CYS A 306 -5.36 19.26 -10.44
N TYR A 307 -4.31 19.00 -11.23
CA TYR A 307 -3.77 17.66 -11.44
C TYR A 307 -2.37 17.56 -10.87
N VAL A 308 -2.05 16.39 -10.32
CA VAL A 308 -0.74 16.11 -9.77
C VAL A 308 -0.38 14.66 -9.98
N ASN A 309 0.88 14.42 -10.34
CA ASN A 309 1.38 13.09 -10.64
C ASN A 309 2.23 12.59 -9.48
N VAL A 310 1.90 11.41 -8.94
CA VAL A 310 2.74 10.70 -7.98
C VAL A 310 3.40 9.53 -8.69
N ARG A 311 4.71 9.42 -8.52
CA ARG A 311 5.50 8.34 -9.11
C ARG A 311 5.90 7.36 -8.02
N VAL A 312 5.45 6.12 -8.16
CA VAL A 312 5.95 4.99 -7.36
C VAL A 312 7.23 4.46 -8.01
N LEU A 313 8.30 4.30 -7.23
CA LEU A 313 9.60 3.86 -7.73
C LEU A 313 9.58 2.38 -8.12
N ILE A 314 10.34 2.03 -9.17
CA ILE A 314 10.61 0.64 -9.52
C ILE A 314 11.49 0.03 -8.42
N PRO A 315 11.10 -1.10 -7.80
CA PRO A 315 11.89 -1.77 -6.78
C PRO A 315 13.26 -2.21 -7.28
N ARG A 316 14.17 -2.50 -6.36
CA ARG A 316 15.50 -3.04 -6.71
C ARG A 316 15.40 -4.30 -7.55
N LYS A 317 16.25 -4.40 -8.58
CA LYS A 317 16.35 -5.57 -9.47
C LYS A 317 17.69 -6.27 -9.30
N LYS A 318 17.68 -7.60 -9.39
CA LYS A 318 18.86 -8.45 -9.50
C LYS A 318 19.29 -8.48 -10.95
N ILE A 319 20.44 -7.88 -11.24
CA ILE A 319 20.94 -7.73 -12.60
C ILE A 319 22.32 -8.36 -12.67
N VAL A 320 22.55 -9.20 -13.68
CA VAL A 320 23.87 -9.77 -13.99
C VAL A 320 24.30 -9.25 -15.36
N SER A 321 25.56 -8.81 -15.45
CA SER A 321 26.17 -8.46 -16.73
C SER A 321 27.29 -9.42 -17.05
N ILE A 322 27.23 -10.03 -18.23
CA ILE A 322 28.28 -10.89 -18.80
C ILE A 322 29.06 -10.08 -19.82
N GLY A 323 30.38 -10.07 -19.68
CA GLY A 323 31.29 -9.35 -20.57
C GLY A 323 32.64 -9.09 -19.89
N THR A 324 33.59 -8.58 -20.66
CA THR A 324 34.92 -8.18 -20.20
C THR A 324 35.00 -6.67 -19.96
N SER A 325 36.15 -6.19 -19.49
CA SER A 325 36.46 -4.77 -19.31
C SER A 325 35.40 -3.95 -18.53
N PRO A 326 34.94 -4.39 -17.35
CA PRO A 326 33.93 -3.67 -16.55
C PRO A 326 34.41 -2.28 -16.11
N ASN A 327 35.72 -2.07 -16.01
CA ASN A 327 36.35 -0.79 -15.63
C ASN A 327 37.04 -0.07 -16.79
N GLY A 328 36.96 -0.61 -18.01
CA GLY A 328 37.60 -0.05 -19.19
C GLY A 328 36.55 0.39 -20.20
N TYR A 329 36.38 -0.42 -21.24
CA TYR A 329 35.50 -0.13 -22.37
C TYR A 329 34.00 -0.17 -22.01
N GLY A 330 33.58 -0.89 -20.97
CA GLY A 330 32.17 -0.93 -20.58
C GLY A 330 31.32 -1.97 -21.31
N TYR A 331 31.96 -3.01 -21.86
CA TYR A 331 31.24 -4.18 -22.35
C TYR A 331 30.50 -4.94 -21.22
N ASN A 332 30.94 -4.77 -19.98
CA ASN A 332 30.27 -5.27 -18.78
C ASN A 332 29.86 -4.09 -17.89
N PHE A 333 28.59 -4.09 -17.47
CA PHE A 333 27.95 -3.00 -16.74
C PHE A 333 28.22 -3.06 -15.22
N SER A 334 28.92 -4.07 -14.70
CA SER A 334 29.15 -4.24 -13.25
C SER A 334 30.23 -3.32 -12.65
N GLY A 335 31.11 -2.74 -13.48
CA GLY A 335 32.27 -1.98 -13.00
C GLY A 335 32.05 -0.47 -12.92
N ARG A 336 32.98 0.30 -13.52
CA ARG A 336 33.01 1.78 -13.44
C ARG A 336 33.11 2.46 -14.81
N ALA A 337 33.01 1.68 -15.89
CA ALA A 337 33.01 2.19 -17.25
C ALA A 337 31.74 3.01 -17.57
N ALA A 338 31.69 3.63 -18.75
CA ALA A 338 30.59 4.51 -19.15
C ALA A 338 29.21 3.82 -19.09
N SER A 339 29.11 2.56 -19.49
CA SER A 339 27.87 1.79 -19.40
C SER A 339 27.32 1.68 -17.97
N ASN A 340 28.19 1.43 -16.98
CA ASN A 340 27.82 1.47 -15.56
C ASN A 340 27.44 2.88 -15.11
N LYS A 341 28.23 3.91 -15.48
CA LYS A 341 27.96 5.30 -15.11
C LYS A 341 26.60 5.78 -15.60
N LEU A 342 26.19 5.37 -16.80
CA LEU A 342 24.85 5.67 -17.33
C LEU A 342 23.75 5.17 -16.39
N VAL A 343 23.82 3.90 -15.97
CA VAL A 343 22.74 3.23 -15.23
C VAL A 343 22.78 3.47 -13.73
N THR A 344 23.94 3.87 -13.18
CA THR A 344 24.10 4.21 -11.76
C THR A 344 23.94 5.69 -11.45
N GLU A 345 23.91 6.56 -12.48
CA GLU A 345 23.67 7.99 -12.31
C GLU A 345 22.24 8.24 -11.79
N ILE A 346 22.15 8.86 -10.61
CA ILE A 346 20.89 9.07 -9.89
C ILE A 346 19.91 9.94 -10.68
N ARG A 347 20.40 10.87 -11.53
CA ARG A 347 19.55 11.66 -12.43
C ARG A 347 18.97 10.85 -13.58
N ASN A 348 19.61 9.73 -13.96
CA ASN A 348 19.11 8.84 -15.01
C ASN A 348 18.18 7.77 -14.41
N TYR A 349 18.64 7.03 -13.39
CA TYR A 349 17.91 5.94 -12.74
C TYR A 349 18.04 6.07 -11.22
N GLY A 350 17.04 6.66 -10.58
CA GLY A 350 17.13 6.94 -9.15
C GLY A 350 15.84 7.42 -8.52
N ASN A 351 15.95 7.91 -7.30
CA ASN A 351 14.81 8.31 -6.46
C ASN A 351 14.61 9.82 -6.39
N LEU A 352 15.26 10.61 -7.24
CA LEU A 352 15.05 12.05 -7.27
C LEU A 352 13.74 12.36 -8.03
N PRO A 353 13.03 13.44 -7.66
CA PRO A 353 11.89 13.92 -8.45
C PRO A 353 12.24 14.22 -9.92
N THR A 354 13.50 14.55 -10.19
CA THR A 354 14.03 14.85 -11.52
C THR A 354 14.67 13.64 -12.21
N SER A 355 14.71 12.46 -11.58
CA SER A 355 15.25 11.26 -12.22
C SER A 355 14.42 10.89 -13.44
N VAL A 356 15.07 10.61 -14.58
CA VAL A 356 14.35 10.17 -15.80
C VAL A 356 13.56 8.89 -15.51
N ILE A 357 14.22 7.90 -14.91
CA ILE A 357 13.62 6.65 -14.42
C ILE A 357 13.64 6.62 -12.89
N GLY A 358 12.48 6.31 -12.31
CA GLY A 358 12.24 6.26 -10.88
C GLY A 358 12.60 4.87 -10.41
N TYR A 359 13.71 4.74 -9.69
CA TYR A 359 14.26 3.48 -9.25
C TYR A 359 14.61 3.54 -7.77
N GLU A 360 14.32 2.45 -7.07
CA GLU A 360 14.55 2.37 -5.64
C GLU A 360 16.03 2.14 -5.34
N GLY A 361 16.66 3.14 -4.73
CA GLY A 361 18.02 3.05 -4.21
C GLY A 361 19.08 3.01 -5.30
N ASN A 362 20.28 2.56 -4.93
CA ASN A 362 21.42 2.54 -5.83
C ASN A 362 21.37 1.31 -6.75
N MET A 363 21.68 1.51 -8.03
CA MET A 363 21.78 0.41 -8.98
C MET A 363 23.02 -0.43 -8.73
N VAL A 364 22.84 -1.74 -8.62
CA VAL A 364 23.92 -2.71 -8.43
C VAL A 364 23.77 -3.80 -9.48
N ILE A 365 24.87 -4.10 -10.17
CA ILE A 365 24.93 -5.08 -11.25
C ILE A 365 26.05 -6.06 -10.91
N GLU A 366 25.72 -7.34 -10.82
CA GLU A 366 26.69 -8.41 -10.56
C GLU A 366 27.56 -8.67 -11.79
N ASP A 367 28.85 -8.93 -11.54
CA ASP A 367 29.80 -9.32 -12.57
C ASP A 367 29.65 -10.81 -12.89
N GLY A 368 29.09 -11.10 -14.06
CA GLY A 368 28.93 -12.45 -14.59
C GLY A 368 30.18 -13.02 -15.26
N SER A 369 31.31 -12.31 -15.22
CA SER A 369 32.54 -12.57 -15.99
C SER A 369 32.30 -12.54 -17.51
N ASN A 370 33.32 -12.90 -18.29
CA ASN A 370 33.22 -13.03 -19.75
C ASN A 370 33.25 -14.49 -20.23
N SER A 371 33.16 -15.45 -19.30
CA SER A 371 33.16 -16.89 -19.57
C SER A 371 32.38 -17.71 -18.50
N PRO A 372 31.12 -17.34 -18.20
CA PRO A 372 30.34 -18.01 -17.17
C PRO A 372 30.14 -19.50 -17.50
N SER A 373 30.17 -20.33 -16.46
CA SER A 373 29.85 -21.75 -16.57
C SER A 373 28.35 -21.96 -16.77
N ILE A 374 27.96 -23.09 -17.37
CA ILE A 374 26.54 -23.48 -17.47
C ILE A 374 25.88 -23.58 -16.08
N ASN A 375 26.62 -24.03 -15.06
CA ASN A 375 26.11 -24.09 -13.69
C ASN A 375 25.82 -22.71 -13.12
N SER A 376 26.67 -21.72 -13.40
CA SER A 376 26.44 -20.32 -13.00
C SER A 376 25.18 -19.76 -13.66
N LEU A 377 25.02 -19.98 -14.99
CA LEU A 377 23.83 -19.55 -15.73
C LEU A 377 22.56 -20.17 -15.15
N LYS A 378 22.56 -21.49 -14.90
CA LYS A 378 21.41 -22.17 -14.27
C LYS A 378 21.12 -21.66 -12.86
N GLY A 379 22.16 -21.40 -12.06
CA GLY A 379 22.00 -20.80 -10.74
C GLY A 379 21.27 -19.45 -10.79
N TRP A 380 21.66 -18.59 -11.73
CA TRP A 380 21.03 -17.28 -11.92
C TRP A 380 19.62 -17.35 -12.52
N MET A 381 19.36 -18.26 -13.45
CA MET A 381 18.15 -18.23 -14.29
C MET A 381 17.08 -19.26 -13.92
N GLU A 382 17.46 -20.37 -13.30
CA GLU A 382 16.59 -21.51 -12.99
C GLU A 382 16.47 -21.77 -11.48
N GLY A 383 17.22 -21.05 -10.65
CA GLY A 383 17.17 -21.16 -9.20
C GLY A 383 15.84 -20.70 -8.59
N SER A 384 15.69 -20.87 -7.28
CA SER A 384 14.48 -20.47 -6.52
C SER A 384 14.28 -18.95 -6.45
N ASN A 385 15.29 -18.16 -6.80
CA ASN A 385 15.26 -16.71 -6.76
C ASN A 385 15.99 -16.13 -7.98
N PRO A 386 15.49 -16.36 -9.20
CA PRO A 386 16.21 -16.06 -10.44
C PRO A 386 16.47 -14.56 -10.61
N ILE A 387 17.49 -14.18 -11.35
CA ILE A 387 17.78 -12.77 -11.68
C ILE A 387 16.61 -12.14 -12.45
N ASP A 388 16.51 -10.81 -12.42
CA ASP A 388 15.46 -10.06 -13.12
C ASP A 388 15.88 -9.71 -14.55
N ILE A 389 17.14 -9.32 -14.72
CA ILE A 389 17.68 -8.82 -15.99
C ILE A 389 19.07 -9.41 -16.22
N LEU A 390 19.28 -9.95 -17.42
CA LEU A 390 20.59 -10.32 -17.94
C LEU A 390 21.05 -9.29 -18.98
N ILE A 391 22.29 -8.82 -18.87
CA ILE A 391 22.95 -8.01 -19.89
C ILE A 391 24.11 -8.82 -20.46
N ILE A 392 24.19 -8.93 -21.78
CA ILE A 392 25.29 -9.60 -22.49
C ILE A 392 26.06 -8.54 -23.28
N GLY A 393 27.39 -8.57 -23.15
CA GLY A 393 28.32 -7.75 -23.92
C GLY A 393 29.58 -8.53 -24.31
N TYR A 394 30.53 -7.85 -24.96
CA TYR A 394 31.81 -8.42 -25.36
C TYR A 394 32.74 -8.72 -24.17
N SER A 395 33.65 -9.70 -24.19
CA SER A 395 33.76 -10.80 -25.12
C SER A 395 33.18 -12.04 -24.48
N TRP A 396 32.04 -12.52 -24.97
CA TRP A 396 31.53 -13.82 -24.57
C TRP A 396 31.13 -14.64 -25.78
N THR A 397 31.80 -15.77 -25.95
CA THR A 397 31.47 -16.76 -26.98
C THR A 397 30.37 -17.68 -26.44
N MET A 398 29.13 -17.23 -26.52
CA MET A 398 27.96 -18.00 -26.10
C MET A 398 27.85 -19.28 -26.93
N ASN A 399 27.89 -20.44 -26.28
CA ASN A 399 27.68 -21.74 -26.93
C ASN A 399 26.20 -22.15 -26.92
N GLU A 400 25.89 -23.26 -27.58
CA GLU A 400 24.52 -23.77 -27.72
C GLU A 400 23.85 -24.08 -26.37
N ALA A 401 24.59 -24.67 -25.43
CA ALA A 401 24.09 -24.99 -24.09
C ALA A 401 23.74 -23.73 -23.27
N ALA A 402 24.55 -22.67 -23.38
CA ALA A 402 24.26 -21.39 -22.75
C ALA A 402 23.04 -20.70 -23.37
N ALA A 403 22.95 -20.73 -24.71
CA ALA A 403 21.80 -20.22 -25.45
C ALA A 403 20.50 -20.94 -25.04
N GLU A 404 20.55 -22.25 -24.79
CA GLU A 404 19.40 -23.04 -24.35
C GLU A 404 18.89 -22.58 -22.97
N VAL A 405 19.79 -22.35 -22.02
CA VAL A 405 19.45 -21.84 -20.67
C VAL A 405 18.84 -20.43 -20.76
N ILE A 406 19.45 -19.54 -21.55
CA ILE A 406 18.92 -18.17 -21.76
C ILE A 406 17.55 -18.20 -22.45
N GLY A 407 17.35 -19.11 -23.40
CA GLY A 407 16.05 -19.31 -24.04
C GLY A 407 14.98 -19.76 -23.04
N ASN A 408 15.32 -20.68 -22.12
CA ASN A 408 14.41 -21.09 -21.05
C ASN A 408 14.10 -19.96 -20.07
N TYR A 409 15.08 -19.13 -19.76
CA TYR A 409 14.92 -17.94 -18.94
C TYR A 409 13.92 -16.96 -19.57
N LEU A 410 14.06 -16.67 -20.86
CA LEU A 410 13.14 -15.81 -21.62
C LEU A 410 11.71 -16.39 -21.68
N LEU A 411 11.57 -17.70 -21.86
CA LEU A 411 10.26 -18.39 -21.85
C LEU A 411 9.55 -18.26 -20.50
N LYS A 412 10.29 -18.12 -19.40
CA LYS A 412 9.76 -17.89 -18.04
C LYS A 412 9.55 -16.41 -17.71
N GLY A 413 9.73 -15.51 -18.68
CA GLY A 413 9.56 -14.06 -18.50
C GLY A 413 10.82 -13.32 -18.08
N GLY A 414 11.98 -13.98 -18.03
CA GLY A 414 13.26 -13.33 -17.77
C GLY A 414 13.58 -12.26 -18.81
N VAL A 415 14.25 -11.17 -18.43
CA VAL A 415 14.57 -10.04 -19.33
C VAL A 415 16.02 -10.12 -19.79
N VAL A 416 16.28 -9.95 -21.09
CA VAL A 416 17.63 -10.01 -21.68
C VAL A 416 17.91 -8.80 -22.58
N LEU A 417 19.01 -8.11 -22.30
CA LEU A 417 19.64 -7.11 -23.17
C LEU A 417 20.89 -7.72 -23.79
N ALA A 418 20.79 -8.16 -25.05
CA ALA A 418 21.86 -8.87 -25.74
C ALA A 418 22.60 -7.96 -26.72
N TYR A 419 23.71 -7.37 -26.28
CA TYR A 419 24.71 -6.75 -27.15
C TYR A 419 25.72 -7.85 -27.49
N CYS A 420 25.40 -8.66 -28.49
CA CYS A 420 26.06 -9.96 -28.68
C CYS A 420 26.43 -10.22 -30.13
N GLU A 421 27.72 -10.50 -30.33
CA GLU A 421 28.34 -10.84 -31.60
C GLU A 421 28.75 -12.33 -31.69
N SER A 422 28.14 -13.20 -30.89
CA SER A 422 28.37 -14.64 -30.95
C SER A 422 27.43 -15.30 -31.96
N ASN A 423 27.92 -15.60 -33.17
CA ASN A 423 27.09 -16.22 -34.22
C ASN A 423 26.44 -17.54 -33.76
N ALA A 424 27.20 -18.48 -33.20
CA ALA A 424 26.70 -19.81 -32.84
C ALA A 424 25.61 -19.75 -31.74
N GLY A 425 25.87 -19.00 -30.66
CA GLY A 425 24.92 -18.80 -29.59
C GLY A 425 23.66 -18.06 -30.04
N MET A 426 23.81 -16.97 -30.80
CA MET A 426 22.68 -16.18 -31.27
C MET A 426 21.82 -16.93 -32.28
N GLN A 427 22.42 -17.73 -33.17
CA GLN A 427 21.67 -18.61 -34.06
C GLN A 427 20.81 -19.60 -33.27
N THR A 428 21.40 -20.26 -32.28
CA THR A 428 20.70 -21.24 -31.43
C THR A 428 19.56 -20.60 -30.65
N LEU A 429 19.84 -19.46 -30.00
CA LEU A 429 18.84 -18.73 -29.23
C LEU A 429 17.68 -18.27 -30.12
N MET A 430 17.96 -17.73 -31.30
CA MET A 430 16.91 -17.25 -32.20
C MET A 430 16.12 -18.38 -32.85
N ALA A 431 16.76 -19.48 -33.26
CA ALA A 431 16.05 -20.64 -33.77
C ALA A 431 15.00 -21.14 -32.77
N LYS A 432 15.33 -21.11 -31.46
CA LYS A 432 14.41 -21.45 -30.38
C LYS A 432 13.27 -20.45 -30.21
N LEU A 433 13.55 -19.15 -30.18
CA LEU A 433 12.54 -18.13 -29.88
C LEU A 433 11.61 -17.84 -31.07
N THR A 434 12.09 -17.95 -32.30
CA THR A 434 11.28 -17.67 -33.50
C THR A 434 10.71 -18.96 -34.13
N GLY A 435 10.87 -20.12 -33.49
CA GLY A 435 10.28 -21.39 -33.92
C GLY A 435 10.79 -21.94 -35.25
N GLY A 436 11.94 -21.46 -35.75
CA GLY A 436 12.43 -21.74 -37.10
C GLY A 436 13.88 -22.22 -37.15
N ASN A 437 14.10 -23.47 -37.61
CA ASN A 437 15.44 -24.04 -37.83
C ASN A 437 16.19 -23.42 -39.03
N THR A 438 15.62 -22.41 -39.69
CA THR A 438 16.17 -21.77 -40.90
C THR A 438 16.99 -20.52 -40.60
N VAL A 439 16.92 -19.99 -39.38
CA VAL A 439 17.69 -18.82 -38.95
C VAL A 439 19.19 -19.11 -39.09
N LYS A 440 19.93 -18.18 -39.70
CA LYS A 440 21.39 -18.26 -39.78
C LYS A 440 22.03 -17.00 -39.24
N ALA A 441 23.06 -17.17 -38.41
CA ALA A 441 23.93 -16.09 -37.99
C ALA A 441 25.18 -16.04 -38.87
N GLN A 442 25.53 -14.85 -39.34
CA GLN A 442 26.72 -14.65 -40.18
C GLN A 442 27.33 -13.28 -39.94
N ASN A 443 28.61 -13.16 -40.27
CA ASN A 443 29.37 -11.92 -40.16
C ASN A 443 28.81 -10.84 -41.10
N GLY A 444 28.64 -9.63 -40.58
CA GLY A 444 28.16 -8.45 -41.28
C GLY A 444 29.21 -7.35 -41.37
N GLY A 445 28.82 -6.12 -41.06
CA GLY A 445 29.70 -4.95 -41.13
C GLY A 445 30.83 -4.99 -40.11
N THR A 446 31.93 -4.36 -40.47
CA THR A 446 33.15 -4.23 -39.67
C THR A 446 33.29 -2.84 -39.09
N ALA A 447 34.30 -2.66 -38.25
CA ALA A 447 34.55 -1.44 -37.48
C ALA A 447 34.12 -0.13 -38.15
N GLY A 448 33.22 0.61 -37.50
CA GLY A 448 32.72 1.89 -37.97
C GLY A 448 31.53 1.79 -38.94
N THR A 449 30.93 0.61 -39.11
CA THR A 449 29.72 0.49 -39.95
C THR A 449 28.56 1.29 -39.34
N LEU A 450 27.78 1.99 -40.19
CA LEU A 450 26.60 2.76 -39.77
C LEU A 450 25.32 2.04 -40.16
N TYR A 451 24.48 1.73 -39.17
CA TYR A 451 23.17 1.13 -39.38
C TYR A 451 22.06 2.09 -38.97
N ARG A 452 20.92 2.04 -39.64
CA ARG A 452 19.79 2.95 -39.38
C ARG A 452 18.73 2.28 -38.53
N PHE A 453 18.34 2.96 -37.46
CA PHE A 453 17.15 2.62 -36.70
C PHE A 453 15.89 2.85 -37.54
N SER A 454 14.96 1.90 -37.50
CA SER A 454 13.66 1.99 -38.15
C SER A 454 12.82 3.13 -37.56
N ASN A 455 11.71 3.45 -38.21
CA ASN A 455 10.78 4.49 -37.77
C ASN A 455 9.60 3.94 -36.96
N ILE A 456 9.81 2.82 -36.25
CA ILE A 456 8.78 2.13 -35.47
C ILE A 456 8.51 2.88 -34.17
N ASP A 457 7.24 3.01 -33.81
CA ASP A 457 6.80 3.52 -32.51
C ASP A 457 6.98 2.45 -31.43
N ASP A 458 8.15 2.43 -30.79
CA ASP A 458 8.49 1.51 -29.72
C ASP A 458 9.39 2.24 -28.68
N PRO A 459 9.14 2.05 -27.37
CA PRO A 459 9.79 2.82 -26.30
C PRO A 459 11.32 2.69 -26.24
N ILE A 460 11.93 1.78 -26.99
CA ILE A 460 13.39 1.73 -27.12
C ILE A 460 13.89 2.77 -28.12
N LEU A 461 13.13 3.03 -29.18
CA LEU A 461 13.47 4.01 -30.21
C LEU A 461 12.93 5.42 -29.91
N ASN A 462 11.86 5.55 -29.13
CA ASN A 462 11.32 6.85 -28.71
C ASN A 462 11.08 6.93 -27.19
N GLY A 463 12.07 6.45 -26.45
CA GLY A 463 12.01 6.36 -25.00
C GLY A 463 12.34 7.66 -24.26
N PRO A 464 12.40 7.57 -22.92
CA PRO A 464 12.50 8.72 -22.03
C PRO A 464 13.86 9.44 -22.08
N PHE A 465 14.88 8.86 -22.73
CA PHE A 465 16.17 9.51 -22.98
C PHE A 465 16.28 10.13 -24.38
N GLY A 466 15.24 10.03 -25.20
CA GLY A 466 15.15 10.71 -26.50
C GLY A 466 14.65 9.83 -27.63
N ASP A 467 14.19 10.50 -28.70
CA ASP A 467 13.73 9.89 -29.94
C ASP A 467 14.89 9.70 -30.93
N ILE A 468 15.17 8.44 -31.23
CA ILE A 468 16.25 7.97 -32.12
C ILE A 468 15.70 7.27 -33.37
N ARG A 469 14.39 7.33 -33.61
CA ARG A 469 13.79 6.79 -34.83
C ARG A 469 14.40 7.42 -36.07
N GLY A 470 14.74 6.59 -37.06
CA GLY A 470 15.42 7.02 -38.28
C GLY A 470 16.87 7.49 -38.11
N LYS A 471 17.42 7.51 -36.88
CA LYS A 471 18.83 7.87 -36.61
C LYS A 471 19.75 6.68 -36.82
N LEU A 472 21.06 6.90 -36.68
CA LEU A 472 22.08 5.88 -36.94
C LEU A 472 22.67 5.34 -35.63
N TRP A 473 23.08 4.08 -35.62
CA TRP A 473 24.00 3.54 -34.64
C TRP A 473 25.27 3.03 -35.33
N GLY A 474 26.36 3.03 -34.60
CA GLY A 474 27.68 2.67 -35.09
C GLY A 474 28.12 1.35 -34.49
N GLU A 475 28.70 0.48 -35.32
CA GLU A 475 29.37 -0.73 -34.83
C GLU A 475 30.79 -0.42 -34.34
N ASP A 476 31.21 -1.12 -33.27
CA ASP A 476 32.48 -0.95 -32.59
C ASP A 476 33.70 -1.51 -33.35
N ALA A 477 34.60 -2.28 -32.73
CA ALA A 477 35.89 -2.67 -33.30
C ALA A 477 35.87 -4.06 -33.93
N SER A 478 34.71 -4.71 -33.93
CA SER A 478 34.55 -6.13 -34.21
C SER A 478 33.88 -6.33 -35.57
N THR A 479 33.05 -7.36 -35.67
CA THR A 479 32.22 -7.62 -36.83
C THR A 479 30.82 -7.91 -36.34
N THR A 480 29.84 -7.17 -36.86
CA THR A 480 28.44 -7.34 -36.46
C THR A 480 27.98 -8.76 -36.77
N THR A 481 27.38 -9.44 -35.81
CA THR A 481 26.54 -10.61 -36.10
C THR A 481 25.26 -10.16 -36.77
N THR A 482 25.00 -10.68 -37.96
CA THR A 482 23.74 -10.48 -38.67
C THR A 482 22.92 -11.76 -38.64
N LEU A 483 21.61 -11.63 -38.52
CA LEU A 483 20.68 -12.75 -38.61
C LEU A 483 19.89 -12.68 -39.91
N VAL A 484 19.91 -13.77 -40.67
CA VAL A 484 19.12 -13.93 -41.91
C VAL A 484 18.09 -15.04 -41.74
N ASN A 485 17.05 -15.01 -42.58
CA ASN A 485 15.92 -15.96 -42.56
C ASN A 485 15.17 -15.98 -41.22
N VAL A 486 15.11 -14.84 -40.54
CA VAL A 486 14.33 -14.66 -39.31
C VAL A 486 12.89 -14.38 -39.69
N ASP A 487 11.93 -15.07 -39.05
CA ASP A 487 10.53 -14.68 -39.15
C ASP A 487 10.33 -13.32 -38.45
N THR A 488 9.97 -12.30 -39.24
CA THR A 488 9.76 -10.95 -38.72
C THR A 488 8.40 -10.77 -38.04
N SER A 489 7.50 -11.75 -38.11
CA SER A 489 6.16 -11.67 -37.50
C SER A 489 6.22 -11.55 -35.97
N SER A 490 7.18 -12.20 -35.33
CA SER A 490 7.37 -12.23 -33.88
C SER A 490 8.34 -11.18 -33.33
N ILE A 491 8.92 -10.33 -34.19
CA ILE A 491 9.91 -9.32 -33.80
C ILE A 491 9.58 -7.91 -34.32
N MET A 492 10.13 -6.91 -33.65
CA MET A 492 10.19 -5.54 -34.13
C MET A 492 11.60 -5.22 -34.61
N VAL A 493 11.74 -5.13 -35.92
CA VAL A 493 13.02 -4.89 -36.59
C VAL A 493 13.47 -3.45 -36.35
N TYR A 494 14.62 -3.30 -35.69
CA TYR A 494 15.21 -1.99 -35.43
C TYR A 494 16.22 -1.59 -36.49
N SER A 495 17.01 -2.51 -37.05
CA SER A 495 17.90 -2.17 -38.16
C SER A 495 18.26 -3.37 -39.02
N ASP A 496 18.58 -3.10 -40.29
CA ASP A 496 19.10 -4.05 -41.25
C ASP A 496 20.64 -3.93 -41.39
N ALA A 497 21.20 -4.74 -42.28
CA ALA A 497 22.63 -4.78 -42.58
C ALA A 497 23.07 -3.85 -43.73
N TYR A 498 22.33 -2.78 -44.01
CA TYR A 498 22.78 -1.75 -44.95
C TYR A 498 23.76 -0.79 -44.27
N ASN A 499 24.98 -0.68 -44.79
CA ASN A 499 25.97 0.28 -44.29
C ASN A 499 25.72 1.67 -44.88
N TRP A 500 25.21 2.59 -44.07
CA TRP A 500 24.94 3.98 -44.45
C TRP A 500 26.20 4.83 -44.63
N SER A 501 27.35 4.36 -44.14
CA SER A 501 28.63 5.04 -44.29
C SER A 501 29.24 4.84 -45.69
N THR A 502 29.03 3.65 -46.30
CA THR A 502 29.57 3.29 -47.62
C THR A 502 28.51 3.13 -48.71
N GLY A 503 27.24 3.02 -48.35
CA GLY A 503 26.13 2.80 -49.29
C GLY A 503 26.03 1.35 -49.80
N THR A 504 26.43 0.37 -48.99
CA THR A 504 26.51 -1.04 -49.40
C THR A 504 25.87 -1.98 -48.39
N MET A 505 25.21 -3.05 -48.86
CA MET A 505 24.75 -4.15 -47.99
C MET A 505 25.95 -4.97 -47.49
N THR A 506 26.08 -5.14 -46.17
CA THR A 506 27.11 -5.99 -45.55
C THR A 506 26.68 -7.45 -45.43
N SER A 507 25.36 -7.69 -45.39
CA SER A 507 24.75 -9.02 -45.32
C SER A 507 23.36 -8.99 -45.94
N LYS A 508 23.14 -9.66 -47.07
CA LYS A 508 21.86 -9.60 -47.80
C LYS A 508 20.72 -10.18 -46.96
N GLY A 509 19.70 -9.36 -46.68
CA GLY A 509 18.57 -9.74 -45.82
C GLY A 509 18.94 -9.87 -44.33
N GLY A 510 20.14 -9.42 -43.93
CA GLY A 510 20.61 -9.47 -42.56
C GLY A 510 19.93 -8.42 -41.69
N LEU A 511 19.45 -8.84 -40.53
CA LEU A 511 19.02 -7.97 -39.43
C LEU A 511 20.18 -7.77 -38.46
N THR A 512 20.30 -6.56 -37.92
CA THR A 512 21.40 -6.17 -37.01
C THR A 512 20.92 -5.76 -35.63
N ALA A 513 19.64 -5.39 -35.49
CA ALA A 513 19.01 -5.17 -34.20
C ALA A 513 17.49 -5.38 -34.26
N PHE A 514 16.92 -5.92 -33.19
CA PHE A 514 15.46 -6.02 -33.01
C PHE A 514 15.09 -6.22 -31.53
N ARG A 515 13.79 -6.14 -31.26
CA ARG A 515 13.17 -6.67 -30.04
C ARG A 515 12.18 -7.77 -30.35
N HIS A 516 12.09 -8.79 -29.50
CA HIS A 516 11.04 -9.80 -29.60
C HIS A 516 9.70 -9.28 -29.06
N LYS A 517 8.58 -9.60 -29.72
CA LYS A 517 7.24 -9.14 -29.30
C LYS A 517 6.74 -9.89 -28.06
N ASP A 518 6.93 -11.22 -28.06
CA ASP A 518 6.40 -12.11 -27.01
C ASP A 518 7.38 -12.40 -25.86
N PHE A 519 8.69 -12.32 -26.11
CA PHE A 519 9.73 -12.57 -25.12
C PHE A 519 10.45 -11.27 -24.78
N ASN A 520 10.92 -11.15 -23.53
CA ASN A 520 11.57 -9.93 -23.04
C ASN A 520 13.04 -9.82 -23.52
N LEU A 521 13.26 -9.88 -24.83
CA LEU A 521 14.57 -9.85 -25.48
C LEU A 521 14.73 -8.61 -26.35
N ILE A 522 15.82 -7.86 -26.11
CA ILE A 522 16.40 -6.92 -27.08
C ILE A 522 17.73 -7.49 -27.54
N TRP A 523 17.99 -7.46 -28.84
CA TRP A 523 19.27 -7.87 -29.39
C TRP A 523 19.84 -6.82 -30.34
N THR A 524 21.15 -6.59 -30.22
CA THR A 524 21.98 -5.93 -31.23
C THR A 524 23.18 -6.84 -31.54
N GLY A 525 23.55 -6.91 -32.81
CA GLY A 525 24.62 -7.79 -33.28
C GLY A 525 26.05 -7.35 -32.97
N ASP A 526 26.23 -6.32 -32.15
CA ASP A 526 27.54 -5.75 -31.81
C ASP A 526 27.81 -5.94 -30.32
N GLY A 527 28.87 -6.68 -29.98
CA GLY A 527 29.29 -6.87 -28.59
C GLY A 527 29.90 -5.62 -27.95
N GLY A 528 30.40 -4.72 -28.78
CA GLY A 528 30.96 -3.42 -28.43
C GLY A 528 29.99 -2.26 -28.50
N PHE A 529 28.69 -2.53 -28.65
CA PHE A 529 27.66 -1.50 -28.81
C PHE A 529 27.69 -0.43 -27.70
N ASN A 530 28.11 -0.83 -26.49
CA ASN A 530 28.21 0.00 -25.30
C ASN A 530 29.61 0.53 -24.98
N SER A 531 30.56 0.37 -25.91
CA SER A 531 31.94 0.61 -25.60
C SER A 531 32.32 2.09 -25.65
N ASN A 532 33.10 2.51 -24.66
CA ASN A 532 33.62 3.86 -24.50
C ASN A 532 35.09 3.83 -24.08
N HIS A 533 35.96 4.46 -24.86
CA HIS A 533 37.36 4.67 -24.51
C HIS A 533 37.82 6.05 -24.97
N ALA A 534 37.58 7.07 -24.14
CA ALA A 534 37.92 8.48 -24.38
C ALA A 534 37.29 9.14 -25.63
N GLY A 535 36.49 8.41 -26.42
CA GLY A 535 35.64 8.96 -27.48
C GLY A 535 36.36 9.52 -28.71
N ALA A 536 37.67 9.33 -28.86
CA ALA A 536 38.49 9.97 -29.89
C ALA A 536 38.40 9.32 -31.28
N SER A 537 38.14 8.01 -31.36
CA SER A 537 38.04 7.33 -32.65
C SER A 537 36.69 7.59 -33.34
N ASN A 538 36.71 7.68 -34.67
CA ASN A 538 35.51 7.79 -35.50
C ASN A 538 34.98 6.44 -35.99
N THR A 539 35.62 5.32 -35.62
CA THR A 539 35.23 3.96 -36.07
C THR A 539 35.06 2.96 -34.92
N ILE A 540 35.45 3.30 -33.70
CA ILE A 540 35.29 2.43 -32.52
C ILE A 540 34.77 3.23 -31.33
N CYS A 541 34.28 2.55 -30.30
CA CYS A 541 33.72 3.10 -29.08
C CYS A 541 32.54 4.04 -29.34
N PRO A 542 31.42 3.55 -29.91
CA PRO A 542 30.30 4.38 -30.35
C PRO A 542 29.48 4.97 -29.20
N PHE A 543 29.65 4.45 -27.98
CA PHE A 543 28.89 4.88 -26.80
C PHE A 543 29.49 6.15 -26.20
N LYS A 544 28.66 7.17 -25.94
CA LYS A 544 29.11 8.46 -25.38
C LYS A 544 28.12 9.00 -24.35
N LEU A 545 28.69 9.51 -23.25
CA LEU A 545 27.97 10.26 -22.22
C LEU A 545 28.49 11.70 -22.17
N ASP A 546 27.69 12.60 -21.63
CA ASP A 546 28.14 13.93 -21.22
C ASP A 546 28.84 13.90 -19.84
N ASP A 547 29.25 15.06 -19.35
CA ASP A 547 29.94 15.20 -18.06
C ASP A 547 29.05 14.86 -16.85
N ASN A 548 27.72 14.80 -17.05
CA ASN A 548 26.74 14.42 -16.04
C ASN A 548 26.33 12.95 -16.15
N ASN A 549 27.02 12.15 -16.96
CA ASN A 549 26.71 10.76 -17.30
C ASN A 549 25.38 10.56 -18.04
N TYR A 550 24.83 11.62 -18.65
CA TYR A 550 23.64 11.55 -19.48
C TYR A 550 23.99 11.04 -20.89
N PRO A 551 23.17 10.17 -21.52
CA PRO A 551 23.46 9.63 -22.85
C PRO A 551 23.34 10.70 -23.93
N ILE A 552 24.37 10.82 -24.78
CA ILE A 552 24.41 11.77 -25.90
C ILE A 552 24.88 11.10 -27.19
N PRO A 553 24.55 11.65 -28.37
CA PRO A 553 25.09 11.11 -29.62
C PRO A 553 26.61 11.31 -29.70
N LYS A 554 27.30 10.34 -30.28
CA LYS A 554 28.71 10.49 -30.67
C LYS A 554 28.78 11.05 -32.09
N SER A 555 29.39 12.23 -32.23
CA SER A 555 29.57 12.91 -33.52
C SER A 555 30.56 12.19 -34.44
N SER A 556 30.40 12.40 -35.75
CA SER A 556 31.42 12.08 -36.77
C SER A 556 31.86 10.62 -36.83
N PHE A 557 30.95 9.67 -36.61
CA PHE A 557 31.24 8.24 -36.67
C PHE A 557 31.01 7.66 -38.07
N GLY A 558 31.77 6.64 -38.47
CA GLY A 558 31.60 5.92 -39.74
C GLY A 558 32.93 5.36 -40.27
N ASN A 559 32.90 4.36 -41.15
CA ASN A 559 34.07 3.74 -41.78
C ASN A 559 34.36 4.19 -43.22
N GLY A 560 33.50 5.02 -43.79
CA GLY A 560 33.55 5.55 -45.15
C GLY A 560 33.61 7.07 -45.15
N THR A 561 33.34 7.67 -46.31
CA THR A 561 33.37 9.12 -46.50
C THR A 561 32.23 9.82 -45.76
N ASN A 562 31.08 9.14 -45.63
CA ASN A 562 29.94 9.66 -44.87
C ASN A 562 30.14 9.36 -43.38
N LYS A 563 30.42 10.41 -42.61
CA LYS A 563 30.39 10.36 -41.15
C LYS A 563 29.07 10.92 -40.63
N SER A 564 28.54 10.37 -39.55
CA SER A 564 27.28 10.84 -38.96
C SER A 564 27.25 10.64 -37.45
N PRO A 565 26.37 11.36 -36.72
CA PRO A 565 26.14 11.09 -35.32
C PRO A 565 25.54 9.70 -35.10
N VAL A 566 26.05 8.97 -34.10
CA VAL A 566 25.52 7.66 -33.69
C VAL A 566 24.93 7.71 -32.28
N TYR A 567 23.87 6.93 -32.07
CA TYR A 567 22.97 7.07 -30.93
C TYR A 567 22.96 5.85 -30.00
N ASN A 568 24.03 5.05 -30.00
CA ASN A 568 24.15 3.81 -29.21
C ASN A 568 23.84 4.04 -27.72
N ALA A 569 24.33 5.15 -27.13
CA ALA A 569 24.10 5.44 -25.71
C ALA A 569 22.63 5.73 -25.37
N ILE A 570 21.92 6.44 -26.26
CA ILE A 570 20.50 6.75 -26.08
C ILE A 570 19.65 5.50 -26.27
N PHE A 571 19.98 4.66 -27.26
CA PHE A 571 19.34 3.35 -27.44
C PHE A 571 19.46 2.50 -26.18
N THR A 572 20.68 2.37 -25.63
CA THR A 572 20.91 1.58 -24.43
C THR A 572 20.19 2.14 -23.22
N ALA A 573 20.14 3.46 -23.05
CA ALA A 573 19.39 4.06 -21.95
C ALA A 573 17.89 3.76 -22.06
N ASN A 574 17.30 3.93 -23.24
CA ASN A 574 15.90 3.57 -23.47
C ASN A 574 15.65 2.06 -23.28
N ALA A 575 16.56 1.20 -23.76
CA ALA A 575 16.48 -0.25 -23.62
C ALA A 575 16.56 -0.70 -22.15
N PHE A 576 17.42 -0.06 -21.36
CA PHE A 576 17.56 -0.36 -19.95
C PHE A 576 16.34 0.13 -19.14
N ALA A 577 15.80 1.30 -19.45
CA ALA A 577 14.53 1.78 -18.91
C ALA A 577 13.38 0.81 -19.20
N TRP A 578 13.28 0.34 -20.45
CA TRP A 578 12.32 -0.70 -20.85
C TRP A 578 12.52 -1.99 -20.07
N ALA A 579 13.77 -2.44 -19.88
CA ALA A 579 14.07 -3.69 -19.17
C ALA A 579 13.65 -3.63 -17.70
N LEU A 580 13.89 -2.51 -17.01
CA LEU A 580 13.42 -2.30 -15.64
C LEU A 580 11.88 -2.39 -15.57
N MET A 581 11.19 -1.69 -16.46
CA MET A 581 9.72 -1.69 -16.51
C MET A 581 9.15 -3.07 -16.85
N GLN A 582 9.79 -3.82 -17.76
CA GLN A 582 9.35 -5.16 -18.11
C GLN A 582 9.64 -6.17 -17.02
N SER A 583 10.77 -6.07 -16.33
CA SER A 583 11.06 -6.94 -15.20
C SER A 583 10.04 -6.77 -14.07
N GLU A 584 9.45 -5.59 -13.96
CA GLU A 584 8.37 -5.30 -13.01
C GLU A 584 7.01 -5.80 -13.47
N LYS A 585 6.60 -5.53 -14.72
CA LYS A 585 5.24 -5.84 -15.20
C LYS A 585 5.06 -7.27 -15.69
N ASN A 586 6.09 -7.81 -16.34
CA ASN A 586 6.04 -9.06 -17.09
C ASN A 586 7.25 -9.96 -16.83
N GLY A 587 8.06 -9.63 -15.82
CA GLY A 587 9.29 -10.30 -15.49
C GLY A 587 9.08 -11.64 -14.79
N ILE A 588 10.13 -12.46 -14.76
CA ILE A 588 10.12 -13.77 -14.07
C ILE A 588 9.79 -13.67 -12.57
N ASN A 589 10.16 -12.56 -11.92
CA ASN A 589 9.87 -12.28 -10.51
C ASN A 589 8.72 -11.28 -10.32
N SER A 590 7.97 -10.95 -11.37
CA SER A 590 6.81 -10.07 -11.22
C SER A 590 5.72 -10.77 -10.40
N ASN A 591 5.03 -10.02 -9.53
CA ASN A 591 3.91 -10.51 -8.71
C ASN A 591 2.65 -10.75 -9.58
N LYS A 592 2.76 -11.58 -10.63
CA LYS A 592 1.62 -11.99 -11.45
C LYS A 592 0.59 -12.79 -10.66
#